data_AF-A0A2P7YWT6-F1
#
_entry.id   AF-A0A2P7YWT6-F1
#
_cell.length_a   1.000
_cell.length_b   1.000
_cell.length_c   1.000
_cell.angle_alpha   90.00
_cell.angle_beta   90.00
_cell.angle_gamma   90.00
#
_symmetry.space_group_name_H-M   'P 1'
#
loop_
_entity.id
_entity.type
_entity.pdbx_description
1 polymer ?
#
loop_
_entity_poly.entity_id
_entity_poly.type
_entity_poly.pdbx_seq_one_letter_code
_entity_poly.pdbx_strand_id
1 'polypeptide(L)'
;MEGLFFNIDYGYVEGVVRGYRNGLLTSSQYVNLTQCDSLQDLKLQLSATDYGNFLSNYGGPLSTSVMQERLLGKLYQQFQYLRSQSAGTLTKFLDFICYGYMIDNVSLMITGTLHERDCQDILPKCHPLGWFETLPTLSIATDIESLYDTVLIDTPLAPFFKDCLTINDLDDLNIEIIRNRLYRNYLEAFVEFVQNELTGPDQEIMTRLLNFEADKRVINIALNSLNNPDLTPEDKLSLFPSYGQLYPTYHNQLSTAEDVEQVKNIVELIGEYKELFGDALSSGSKNIEDWFYWLEMQYNKQAFTQQFTLLTVWAWLRSKEQEVRNITWIAECIAQNQKNRIDNYIAVY
;
A
#
# COMPACT_ATOMS: atom_id res chain seq x y z
N MET A 1 31.61 6.84 -4.57
CA MET A 1 31.27 5.62 -5.33
C MET A 1 30.37 4.80 -4.44
N GLU A 2 29.07 4.75 -4.75
CA GLU A 2 28.03 4.16 -3.88
C GLU A 2 28.20 2.66 -3.66
N GLY A 3 28.67 1.93 -4.67
CA GLY A 3 28.88 0.47 -4.60
C GLY A 3 30.09 -0.01 -3.77
N LEU A 4 30.87 0.87 -3.15
CA LEU A 4 32.10 0.47 -2.43
C LEU A 4 31.82 -0.32 -1.15
N PHE A 5 30.78 0.06 -0.40
CA PHE A 5 30.43 -0.59 0.88
C PHE A 5 29.08 -1.30 0.83
N PHE A 6 28.22 -0.97 -0.13
CA PHE A 6 26.88 -1.55 -0.26
C PHE A 6 26.90 -3.08 -0.39
N ASN A 7 27.81 -3.61 -1.20
CA ASN A 7 27.86 -5.06 -1.47
C ASN A 7 28.32 -5.91 -0.29
N ILE A 8 28.90 -5.29 0.75
CA ILE A 8 29.39 -6.02 1.94
C ILE A 8 28.20 -6.65 2.68
N ASP A 9 27.15 -5.87 2.90
CA ASP A 9 25.98 -6.28 3.68
C ASP A 9 24.74 -6.56 2.82
N TYR A 10 24.60 -5.87 1.67
CA TYR A 10 23.34 -5.83 0.91
C TYR A 10 23.41 -6.44 -0.48
N GLY A 11 24.61 -6.81 -0.96
CA GLY A 11 24.80 -7.31 -2.34
C GLY A 11 24.02 -8.60 -2.65
N TYR A 12 23.94 -9.52 -1.67
CA TYR A 12 23.15 -10.74 -1.82
C TYR A 12 21.65 -10.44 -1.93
N VAL A 13 21.13 -9.59 -1.03
CA VAL A 13 19.71 -9.23 -0.99
C VAL A 13 19.29 -8.51 -2.27
N GLU A 14 20.08 -7.55 -2.75
CA GLU A 14 19.81 -6.85 -4.01
C GLU A 14 19.76 -7.83 -5.20
N GLY A 15 20.69 -8.78 -5.26
CA GLY A 15 20.71 -9.81 -6.31
C GLY A 15 19.45 -10.68 -6.32
N VAL A 16 18.98 -11.10 -5.14
CA VAL A 16 17.75 -11.90 -5.00
C VAL A 16 16.53 -11.09 -5.44
N VAL A 17 16.41 -9.83 -4.99
CA VAL A 17 15.27 -8.96 -5.32
C VAL A 17 15.20 -8.68 -6.82
N ARG A 18 16.34 -8.42 -7.46
CA ARG A 18 16.40 -8.27 -8.93
C ARG A 18 16.07 -9.58 -9.66
N GLY A 19 16.40 -10.73 -9.08
CA GLY A 19 15.89 -12.02 -9.54
C GLY A 19 14.37 -12.08 -9.49
N TYR A 20 13.76 -11.71 -8.37
CA TYR A 20 12.30 -11.69 -8.21
C TYR A 20 11.60 -10.69 -9.14
N ARG A 21 12.26 -9.57 -9.48
CA ARG A 21 11.76 -8.63 -10.49
C ARG A 21 11.56 -9.30 -11.86
N ASN A 22 12.45 -10.22 -12.26
CA ASN A 22 12.32 -10.91 -13.55
C ASN A 22 11.13 -11.88 -13.57
N GLY A 23 10.63 -12.27 -12.40
CA GLY A 23 9.40 -13.05 -12.23
C GLY A 23 8.12 -12.22 -12.21
N LEU A 24 8.20 -10.90 -12.44
CA LEU A 24 7.01 -10.06 -12.61
C LEU A 24 6.34 -10.34 -13.96
N LEU A 25 5.02 -10.28 -13.98
CA LEU A 25 4.25 -10.58 -15.19
C LEU A 25 4.42 -9.49 -16.25
N THR A 26 4.74 -9.90 -17.48
CA THR A 26 4.86 -8.99 -18.62
C THR A 26 3.50 -8.73 -19.27
N SER A 27 3.39 -7.64 -20.03
CA SER A 27 2.19 -7.34 -20.83
C SER A 27 1.70 -8.52 -21.70
N SER A 28 2.61 -9.29 -22.29
CA SER A 28 2.25 -10.48 -23.08
C SER A 28 1.65 -11.60 -22.22
N GLN A 29 2.14 -11.78 -21.00
CA GLN A 29 1.59 -12.77 -20.07
C GLN A 29 0.20 -12.36 -19.59
N TYR A 30 -0.05 -11.07 -19.34
CA TYR A 30 -1.40 -10.59 -19.00
C TYR A 30 -2.41 -10.84 -20.12
N VAL A 31 -2.03 -10.61 -21.39
CA VAL A 31 -2.91 -10.93 -22.53
C VAL A 31 -3.27 -12.41 -22.59
N ASN A 32 -2.36 -13.30 -22.22
CA ASN A 32 -2.67 -14.73 -22.14
C ASN A 32 -3.63 -15.04 -20.98
N LEU A 33 -3.54 -14.31 -19.86
CA LEU A 33 -4.43 -14.48 -18.72
C LEU A 33 -5.85 -13.99 -19.02
N THR A 34 -6.01 -12.89 -19.77
CA THR A 34 -7.35 -12.38 -20.14
C THR A 34 -8.09 -13.29 -21.13
N GLN A 35 -7.36 -14.12 -21.88
CA GLN A 35 -7.93 -15.12 -22.79
C GLN A 35 -8.44 -16.38 -22.08
N CYS A 36 -8.23 -16.52 -20.76
CA CYS A 36 -8.73 -17.67 -20.02
C CYS A 36 -10.27 -17.62 -19.88
N ASP A 37 -10.90 -18.81 -19.92
CA ASP A 37 -12.36 -18.95 -19.78
C ASP A 37 -12.77 -19.48 -18.41
N SER A 38 -11.89 -20.20 -17.72
CA SER A 38 -12.12 -20.69 -16.37
C SER A 38 -10.96 -20.37 -15.42
N LEU A 39 -11.24 -20.39 -14.11
CA LEU A 39 -10.20 -20.25 -13.07
C LEU A 39 -9.17 -21.38 -13.12
N GLN A 40 -9.55 -22.55 -13.65
CA GLN A 40 -8.64 -23.68 -13.83
C GLN A 40 -7.64 -23.41 -14.96
N ASP A 41 -8.09 -22.78 -16.05
CA ASP A 41 -7.21 -22.35 -17.15
C ASP A 41 -6.24 -21.26 -16.67
N LEU A 42 -6.75 -20.31 -15.87
CA LEU A 42 -5.92 -19.28 -15.26
C LEU A 42 -4.84 -19.89 -14.35
N LYS A 43 -5.19 -20.90 -13.55
CA LYS A 43 -4.21 -21.66 -12.74
C LYS A 43 -3.16 -22.34 -13.62
N LEU A 44 -3.56 -22.95 -14.73
CA LEU A 44 -2.63 -23.61 -15.65
C LEU A 44 -1.68 -22.58 -16.29
N GLN A 45 -2.21 -21.44 -16.73
CA GLN A 45 -1.42 -20.38 -17.32
C GLN A 45 -0.42 -19.76 -16.32
N LEU A 46 -0.85 -19.54 -15.07
CA LEU A 46 0.04 -19.08 -13.99
C LEU A 46 1.11 -20.12 -13.63
N SER A 47 0.85 -21.42 -13.79
CA SER A 47 1.84 -22.46 -13.52
C SER A 47 3.04 -22.42 -14.47
N ALA A 48 2.86 -21.87 -15.68
CA ALA A 48 3.93 -21.64 -16.65
C ALA A 48 4.80 -20.40 -16.32
N THR A 49 4.39 -19.60 -15.34
CA THR A 49 5.13 -18.42 -14.85
C THR A 49 5.89 -18.75 -13.57
N ASP A 50 6.61 -17.77 -13.02
CA ASP A 50 7.31 -17.90 -11.74
C ASP A 50 6.40 -18.23 -10.55
N TYR A 51 5.07 -18.10 -10.69
CA TYR A 51 4.11 -18.59 -9.69
C TYR A 51 4.18 -20.11 -9.51
N GLY A 52 4.47 -20.87 -10.57
CA GLY A 52 4.63 -22.31 -10.54
C GLY A 52 3.41 -23.03 -9.95
N ASN A 53 3.65 -24.11 -9.21
CA ASN A 53 2.61 -24.97 -8.65
C ASN A 53 2.07 -24.50 -7.29
N PHE A 54 1.84 -23.19 -7.11
CA PHE A 54 1.39 -22.62 -5.83
C PHE A 54 -0.01 -23.11 -5.37
N LEU A 55 -0.82 -23.62 -6.31
CA LEU A 55 -2.17 -24.18 -6.06
C LEU A 55 -2.23 -25.71 -6.16
N SER A 56 -1.09 -26.42 -6.14
CA SER A 56 -1.05 -27.88 -6.29
C SER A 56 -1.68 -28.63 -5.11
N ASN A 57 -1.54 -28.11 -3.89
CA ASN A 57 -2.04 -28.72 -2.66
C ASN A 57 -3.53 -28.46 -2.39
N TYR A 58 -4.20 -27.65 -3.22
CA TYR A 58 -5.60 -27.31 -3.03
C TYR A 58 -6.49 -28.20 -3.92
N GLY A 59 -7.20 -29.13 -3.29
CA GLY A 59 -8.14 -30.06 -3.94
C GLY A 59 -9.61 -29.60 -3.92
N GLY A 60 -9.91 -28.42 -3.38
CA GLY A 60 -11.26 -27.86 -3.30
C GLY A 60 -11.68 -27.07 -4.55
N PRO A 61 -12.92 -26.56 -4.60
CA PRO A 61 -13.34 -25.64 -5.65
C PRO A 61 -12.52 -24.35 -5.57
N LEU A 62 -11.92 -23.94 -6.70
CA LEU A 62 -11.16 -22.71 -6.80
C LEU A 62 -12.10 -21.51 -6.70
N SER A 63 -11.90 -20.67 -5.69
CA SER A 63 -12.50 -19.34 -5.59
C SER A 63 -11.44 -18.27 -5.82
N THR A 64 -11.88 -17.07 -6.22
CA THR A 64 -11.00 -15.91 -6.39
C THR A 64 -10.31 -15.54 -5.07
N SER A 65 -11.01 -15.66 -3.95
CA SER A 65 -10.46 -15.42 -2.60
C SER A 65 -9.31 -16.35 -2.24
N VAL A 66 -9.43 -17.66 -2.50
CA VAL A 66 -8.36 -18.63 -2.24
C VAL A 66 -7.15 -18.36 -3.13
N MET A 67 -7.37 -17.92 -4.38
CA MET A 67 -6.27 -17.51 -5.25
C MET A 67 -5.53 -16.29 -4.69
N GLN A 68 -6.26 -15.25 -4.28
CA GLN A 68 -5.69 -14.06 -3.66
C GLN A 68 -4.86 -14.41 -2.42
N GLU A 69 -5.42 -15.21 -1.50
CA GLU A 69 -4.75 -15.61 -0.26
C GLU A 69 -3.42 -16.34 -0.55
N ARG A 70 -3.41 -17.25 -1.53
CA ARG A 70 -2.20 -18.00 -1.90
C ARG A 70 -1.17 -17.15 -2.61
N LEU A 71 -1.59 -16.18 -3.43
CA LEU A 71 -0.70 -15.21 -4.08
C LEU A 71 -0.04 -14.31 -3.03
N LEU A 72 -0.82 -13.76 -2.09
CA LEU A 72 -0.32 -12.96 -0.97
C LEU A 72 0.59 -13.79 -0.05
N GLY A 73 0.24 -15.04 0.22
CA GLY A 73 1.07 -15.95 1.02
C GLY A 73 2.44 -16.21 0.40
N LYS A 74 2.53 -16.32 -0.94
CA LYS A 74 3.82 -16.46 -1.64
C LYS A 74 4.65 -15.18 -1.55
N LEU A 75 4.03 -14.01 -1.75
CA LEU A 75 4.68 -12.71 -1.58
C LEU A 75 5.20 -12.57 -0.14
N TYR A 76 4.40 -12.95 0.85
CA TYR A 76 4.79 -12.93 2.26
C TYR A 76 6.00 -13.83 2.54
N GLN A 77 6.02 -15.05 2.01
CA GLN A 77 7.17 -15.96 2.17
C GLN A 77 8.46 -15.37 1.57
N GLN A 78 8.36 -14.75 0.39
CA GLN A 78 9.51 -14.08 -0.25
C GLN A 78 9.97 -12.87 0.58
N PHE A 79 9.05 -12.07 1.08
CA PHE A 79 9.37 -10.93 1.94
C PHE A 79 10.02 -11.37 3.28
N GLN A 80 9.47 -12.40 3.93
CA GLN A 80 10.00 -12.96 5.16
C GLN A 80 11.41 -13.51 4.96
N TYR A 81 11.67 -14.12 3.79
CA TYR A 81 13.01 -14.56 3.42
C TYR A 81 13.97 -13.36 3.33
N LEU A 82 13.60 -12.29 2.63
CA LEU A 82 14.42 -11.07 2.55
C LEU A 82 14.67 -10.45 3.93
N ARG A 83 13.65 -10.39 4.78
CA ARG A 83 13.78 -9.90 6.16
C ARG A 83 14.75 -10.75 6.98
N SER A 84 14.69 -12.07 6.85
CA SER A 84 15.62 -12.98 7.56
C SER A 84 17.09 -12.84 7.16
N GLN A 85 17.33 -12.39 5.92
CA GLN A 85 18.67 -12.15 5.39
C GLN A 85 19.11 -10.68 5.52
N SER A 86 18.21 -9.80 5.97
CA SER A 86 18.52 -8.39 6.19
C SER A 86 19.30 -8.18 7.48
N ALA A 87 20.18 -7.18 7.49
CA ALA A 87 20.89 -6.73 8.68
C ALA A 87 20.87 -5.20 8.80
N GLY A 88 20.95 -4.70 10.03
CA GLY A 88 21.15 -3.28 10.33
C GLY A 88 20.06 -2.36 9.77
N THR A 89 20.47 -1.39 8.95
CA THR A 89 19.59 -0.36 8.37
C THR A 89 18.51 -0.95 7.46
N LEU A 90 18.81 -2.03 6.74
CA LEU A 90 17.82 -2.69 5.88
C LEU A 90 16.70 -3.36 6.71
N THR A 91 17.02 -3.96 7.86
CA THR A 91 15.99 -4.55 8.73
C THR A 91 15.05 -3.47 9.25
N LYS A 92 15.59 -2.35 9.74
CA LYS A 92 14.78 -1.19 10.15
C LYS A 92 13.91 -0.68 9.00
N PHE A 93 14.47 -0.56 7.79
CA PHE A 93 13.72 -0.14 6.60
C PHE A 93 12.56 -1.09 6.29
N LEU A 94 12.79 -2.41 6.35
CA LEU A 94 11.73 -3.40 6.16
C LEU A 94 10.68 -3.37 7.26
N ASP A 95 11.07 -3.07 8.51
CA ASP A 95 10.14 -2.92 9.62
C ASP A 95 9.24 -1.68 9.42
N PHE A 96 9.80 -0.55 8.96
CA PHE A 96 9.01 0.62 8.58
C PHE A 96 7.97 0.28 7.51
N ILE A 97 8.34 -0.48 6.48
CA ILE A 97 7.37 -0.96 5.48
C ILE A 97 6.22 -1.73 6.14
N CYS A 98 6.52 -2.59 7.11
CA CYS A 98 5.51 -3.39 7.80
C CYS A 98 4.56 -2.52 8.64
N TYR A 99 5.02 -1.40 9.20
CA TYR A 99 4.20 -0.53 10.05
C TYR A 99 2.97 0.02 9.32
N GLY A 100 3.06 0.32 8.02
CA GLY A 100 1.90 0.71 7.23
C GLY A 100 0.79 -0.37 7.26
N TYR A 101 1.14 -1.62 7.00
CA TYR A 101 0.20 -2.74 7.05
C TYR A 101 -0.30 -3.04 8.46
N MET A 102 0.52 -2.79 9.49
CA MET A 102 0.09 -2.92 10.88
C MET A 102 -0.99 -1.88 11.22
N ILE A 103 -0.87 -0.64 10.74
CA ILE A 103 -1.88 0.41 10.94
C ILE A 103 -3.22 -0.01 10.31
N ASP A 104 -3.20 -0.53 9.07
CA ASP A 104 -4.41 -1.04 8.40
C ASP A 104 -5.05 -2.19 9.18
N ASN A 105 -4.24 -3.14 9.63
CA ASN A 105 -4.72 -4.28 10.41
C ASN A 105 -5.33 -3.84 11.75
N VAL A 106 -4.72 -2.88 12.45
CA VAL A 106 -5.26 -2.33 13.69
C VAL A 106 -6.60 -1.63 13.43
N SER A 107 -6.70 -0.81 12.38
CA SER A 107 -7.95 -0.15 11.99
C SER A 107 -9.05 -1.16 11.63
N LEU A 108 -8.71 -2.22 10.88
CA LEU A 108 -9.64 -3.30 10.53
C LEU A 108 -10.11 -4.09 11.75
N MET A 109 -9.23 -4.32 12.74
CA MET A 109 -9.60 -5.02 13.97
C MET A 109 -10.54 -4.17 14.83
N ILE A 110 -10.25 -2.88 15.01
CA ILE A 110 -11.07 -1.97 15.83
C ILE A 110 -12.48 -1.78 15.22
N THR A 111 -12.59 -1.67 13.90
CA THR A 111 -13.91 -1.64 13.21
C THR A 111 -14.63 -2.98 13.36
N GLY A 112 -13.92 -4.10 13.28
CA GLY A 112 -14.48 -5.43 13.48
C GLY A 112 -15.05 -5.65 14.88
N THR A 113 -14.36 -5.16 15.92
CA THR A 113 -14.82 -5.23 17.31
C THR A 113 -16.02 -4.35 17.57
N LEU A 114 -16.06 -3.16 16.97
CA LEU A 114 -17.18 -2.22 17.10
C LEU A 114 -18.48 -2.84 16.56
N HIS A 115 -18.39 -3.61 15.48
CA HIS A 115 -19.53 -4.33 14.91
C HIS A 115 -19.77 -5.72 15.49
N GLU A 116 -19.15 -6.08 16.62
CA GLU A 116 -19.29 -7.37 17.30
C GLU A 116 -19.04 -8.59 16.39
N ARG A 117 -18.11 -8.47 15.42
CA ARG A 117 -17.75 -9.59 14.54
C ARG A 117 -16.72 -10.49 15.22
N ASP A 118 -16.86 -11.80 15.00
CA ASP A 118 -15.93 -12.79 15.53
C ASP A 118 -14.52 -12.58 14.96
N CYS A 119 -13.52 -12.64 15.84
CA CYS A 119 -12.11 -12.45 15.45
C CYS A 119 -11.68 -13.45 14.39
N GLN A 120 -12.18 -14.69 14.48
CA GLN A 120 -11.84 -15.76 13.53
C GLN A 120 -12.25 -15.44 12.09
N ASP A 121 -13.24 -14.56 11.88
CA ASP A 121 -13.70 -14.13 10.56
C ASP A 121 -12.93 -12.90 10.03
N ILE A 122 -12.35 -12.09 10.93
CA ILE A 122 -11.59 -10.88 10.59
C ILE A 122 -10.12 -11.21 10.33
N LEU A 123 -9.52 -12.09 11.15
CA LEU A 123 -8.11 -12.51 11.03
C LEU A 123 -7.71 -12.98 9.61
N PRO A 124 -8.50 -13.80 8.87
CA PRO A 124 -8.15 -14.18 7.51
C PRO A 124 -8.19 -13.02 6.50
N LYS A 125 -8.80 -11.87 6.86
CA LYS A 125 -8.83 -10.65 6.03
C LYS A 125 -7.67 -9.70 6.34
N CYS A 126 -6.95 -9.91 7.44
CA CYS A 126 -5.78 -9.10 7.78
C CYS A 126 -4.65 -9.33 6.78
N HIS A 127 -3.86 -8.29 6.52
CA HIS A 127 -2.71 -8.40 5.64
C HIS A 127 -1.57 -9.15 6.36
N PRO A 128 -0.96 -10.19 5.76
CA PRO A 128 0.03 -11.03 6.43
C PRO A 128 1.31 -10.28 6.81
N LEU A 129 1.68 -9.22 6.07
CA LEU A 129 2.87 -8.40 6.40
C LEU A 129 2.71 -7.58 7.68
N GLY A 130 1.47 -7.26 8.07
CA GLY A 130 1.17 -6.48 9.27
C GLY A 130 0.80 -7.33 10.48
N TRP A 131 1.15 -8.63 10.48
CA TRP A 131 0.79 -9.55 11.55
C TRP A 131 1.72 -9.40 12.76
N PHE A 132 1.14 -9.40 13.96
CA PHE A 132 1.86 -9.48 15.23
C PHE A 132 1.05 -10.31 16.24
N GLU A 133 1.75 -10.91 17.22
CA GLU A 133 1.16 -11.91 18.13
C GLU A 133 0.06 -11.34 19.03
N THR A 134 0.12 -10.05 19.37
CA THR A 134 -0.87 -9.35 20.20
C THR A 134 -2.02 -8.74 19.38
N LEU A 135 -2.12 -9.02 18.08
CA LEU A 135 -3.23 -8.52 17.24
C LEU A 135 -4.58 -9.11 17.65
N PRO A 136 -4.72 -10.42 17.92
CA PRO A 136 -6.00 -10.99 18.35
C PRO A 136 -6.47 -10.47 19.70
N THR A 137 -5.56 -10.03 20.58
CA THR A 137 -5.92 -9.49 21.91
C THR A 137 -6.59 -8.12 21.84
N LEU A 138 -6.48 -7.39 20.71
CA LEU A 138 -7.23 -6.15 20.46
C LEU A 138 -8.74 -6.38 20.47
N SER A 139 -9.20 -7.61 20.27
CA SER A 139 -10.64 -7.92 20.28
C SER A 139 -11.33 -7.77 21.62
N ILE A 140 -10.54 -7.71 22.69
CA ILE A 140 -11.04 -7.78 24.07
C ILE A 140 -11.36 -6.39 24.62
N ALA A 141 -10.71 -5.34 24.10
CA ALA A 141 -10.84 -3.99 24.61
C ALA A 141 -11.81 -3.16 23.75
N THR A 142 -12.77 -2.53 24.42
CA THR A 142 -13.81 -1.70 23.81
C THR A 142 -13.45 -0.22 23.78
N ASP A 143 -12.43 0.21 24.53
CA ASP A 143 -12.04 1.61 24.69
C ASP A 143 -10.64 1.84 24.14
N ILE A 144 -10.38 3.01 23.51
CA ILE A 144 -9.07 3.36 22.92
C ILE A 144 -7.96 3.40 23.98
N GLU A 145 -8.25 3.96 25.16
CA GLU A 145 -7.25 4.06 26.24
C GLU A 145 -6.86 2.68 26.76
N SER A 146 -7.85 1.80 26.95
CA SER A 146 -7.61 0.40 27.33
C SER A 146 -6.86 -0.37 26.23
N LEU A 147 -7.22 -0.17 24.95
CA LEU A 147 -6.52 -0.75 23.79
C LEU A 147 -5.06 -0.30 23.73
N TYR A 148 -4.82 0.99 24.01
CA TYR A 148 -3.48 1.56 24.03
C TYR A 148 -2.64 0.92 25.13
N ASP A 149 -3.14 0.94 26.36
CA ASP A 149 -2.41 0.51 27.54
C ASP A 149 -2.14 -1.00 27.58
N THR A 150 -3.04 -1.82 27.02
CA THR A 150 -2.88 -3.29 27.06
C THR A 150 -2.12 -3.89 25.90
N VAL A 151 -2.22 -3.30 24.70
CA VAL A 151 -1.67 -3.92 23.48
C VAL A 151 -0.73 -3.00 22.74
N LEU A 152 -1.07 -1.71 22.57
CA LEU A 152 -0.33 -0.86 21.66
C LEU A 152 0.97 -0.30 22.25
N ILE A 153 1.13 -0.21 23.57
CA ILE A 153 2.39 0.21 24.21
C ILE A 153 3.57 -0.69 23.82
N ASP A 154 3.32 -2.00 23.71
CA ASP A 154 4.36 -2.97 23.37
C ASP A 154 4.63 -3.04 21.85
N THR A 155 3.81 -2.37 21.04
CA THR A 155 3.98 -2.33 19.59
C THR A 155 4.88 -1.17 19.17
N PRO A 156 5.63 -1.32 18.06
CA PRO A 156 6.41 -0.21 17.49
C PRO A 156 5.55 0.96 17.00
N LEU A 157 4.20 0.81 17.01
CA LEU A 157 3.27 1.88 16.70
C LEU A 157 3.01 2.83 17.88
N ALA A 158 3.41 2.47 19.10
CA ALA A 158 3.18 3.26 20.31
C ALA A 158 3.54 4.76 20.18
N PRO A 159 4.64 5.16 19.51
CA PRO A 159 4.97 6.57 19.33
C PRO A 159 3.95 7.34 18.49
N PHE A 160 3.30 6.68 17.52
CA PHE A 160 2.37 7.32 16.58
C PHE A 160 1.00 7.62 17.19
N PHE A 161 0.64 6.90 18.27
CA PHE A 161 -0.65 7.04 18.95
C PHE A 161 -0.70 8.18 19.97
N LYS A 162 0.44 8.77 20.38
CA LYS A 162 0.51 9.80 21.42
C LYS A 162 -0.37 11.04 21.13
N ASP A 163 -0.54 11.36 19.85
CA ASP A 163 -1.35 12.51 19.40
C ASP A 163 -2.80 12.13 19.03
N CYS A 164 -3.18 10.85 19.16
CA CYS A 164 -4.49 10.33 18.75
C CYS A 164 -5.48 10.13 19.93
N LEU A 165 -5.04 10.26 21.19
CA LEU A 165 -5.77 9.87 22.41
C LEU A 165 -6.91 10.83 22.83
N THR A 166 -7.19 11.89 22.09
CA THR A 166 -8.20 12.90 22.49
C THR A 166 -9.64 12.56 22.10
N ILE A 167 -9.87 11.47 21.36
CA ILE A 167 -11.19 11.10 20.85
C ILE A 167 -11.79 10.06 21.80
N ASN A 168 -12.81 10.46 22.56
CA ASN A 168 -13.43 9.61 23.59
C ASN A 168 -14.45 8.61 23.02
N ASP A 169 -14.92 8.79 21.78
CA ASP A 169 -15.94 7.94 21.17
C ASP A 169 -15.38 7.20 19.94
N LEU A 170 -15.43 5.86 19.99
CA LEU A 170 -15.12 4.98 18.87
C LEU A 170 -16.33 4.90 17.95
N ASP A 171 -16.36 5.72 16.92
CA ASP A 171 -17.30 5.63 15.79
C ASP A 171 -16.53 5.31 14.50
N ASP A 172 -17.21 4.79 13.47
CA ASP A 172 -16.60 4.45 12.18
C ASP A 172 -15.83 5.65 11.56
N LEU A 173 -16.42 6.86 11.64
CA LEU A 173 -15.77 8.11 11.20
C LEU A 173 -14.50 8.40 12.01
N ASN A 174 -14.56 8.23 13.33
CA ASN A 174 -13.43 8.48 14.22
C ASN A 174 -12.31 7.46 13.98
N ILE A 175 -12.64 6.20 13.68
CA ILE A 175 -11.63 5.17 13.34
C ILE A 175 -10.92 5.52 12.04
N GLU A 176 -11.61 6.05 11.03
CA GLU A 176 -10.96 6.54 9.82
C GLU A 176 -10.07 7.76 10.05
N ILE A 177 -10.50 8.70 10.92
CA ILE A 177 -9.70 9.85 11.36
C ILE A 177 -8.43 9.37 12.07
N ILE A 178 -8.56 8.42 13.01
CA ILE A 178 -7.42 7.80 13.71
C ILE A 178 -6.48 7.13 12.71
N ARG A 179 -7.00 6.34 11.77
CA ARG A 179 -6.21 5.70 10.70
C ARG A 179 -5.39 6.75 9.94
N ASN A 180 -6.02 7.85 9.51
CA ASN A 180 -5.36 8.90 8.75
C ASN A 180 -4.29 9.65 9.58
N ARG A 181 -4.55 9.92 10.87
CA ARG A 181 -3.56 10.52 11.79
C ARG A 181 -2.36 9.60 12.03
N LEU A 182 -2.59 8.32 12.27
CA LEU A 182 -1.53 7.32 12.44
C LEU A 182 -0.64 7.25 11.20
N TYR A 183 -1.26 7.27 10.03
CA TYR A 183 -0.53 7.29 8.78
C TYR A 183 0.25 8.57 8.54
N ARG A 184 -0.28 9.73 8.90
CA ARG A 184 0.48 10.99 8.89
C ARG A 184 1.74 10.85 9.74
N ASN A 185 1.60 10.43 11.00
CA ASN A 185 2.72 10.31 11.93
C ASN A 185 3.74 9.27 11.45
N TYR A 186 3.26 8.16 10.88
CA TYR A 186 4.10 7.14 10.26
C TYR A 186 4.92 7.69 9.08
N LEU A 187 4.29 8.46 8.18
CA LEU A 187 4.99 9.02 7.01
C LEU A 187 6.03 10.06 7.41
N GLU A 188 5.70 10.93 8.37
CA GLU A 188 6.64 11.93 8.88
C GLU A 188 7.87 11.26 9.51
N ALA A 189 7.66 10.24 10.35
CA ALA A 189 8.75 9.46 10.93
C ALA A 189 9.54 8.66 9.88
N PHE A 190 8.88 8.17 8.82
CA PHE A 190 9.56 7.42 7.78
C PHE A 190 10.43 8.32 6.89
N VAL A 191 9.97 9.54 6.58
CA VAL A 191 10.77 10.55 5.89
C VAL A 191 11.97 10.96 6.74
N GLU A 192 11.78 11.18 8.04
CA GLU A 192 12.89 11.49 8.97
C GLU A 192 13.92 10.35 9.03
N PHE A 193 13.46 9.09 9.10
CA PHE A 193 14.34 7.92 9.03
C PHE A 193 15.14 7.89 7.73
N VAL A 194 14.48 8.09 6.58
CA VAL A 194 15.13 8.11 5.26
C VAL A 194 16.17 9.22 5.17
N GLN A 195 15.89 10.41 5.71
CA GLN A 195 16.84 11.53 5.68
C GLN A 195 18.06 11.32 6.59
N ASN A 196 17.88 10.60 7.70
CA ASN A 196 18.94 10.40 8.69
C ASN A 196 19.83 9.18 8.38
N GLU A 197 19.25 8.09 7.88
CA GLU A 197 19.94 6.79 7.75
C GLU A 197 20.31 6.42 6.31
N LEU A 198 19.62 6.97 5.29
CA LEU A 198 19.96 6.73 3.88
C LEU A 198 20.77 7.90 3.32
N THR A 199 21.74 7.58 2.45
CA THR A 199 22.63 8.59 1.85
C THR A 199 22.68 8.44 0.34
N GLY A 200 22.75 9.58 -0.38
CA GLY A 200 22.97 9.62 -1.82
C GLY A 200 21.67 9.38 -2.62
N PRO A 201 21.70 8.58 -3.69
CA PRO A 201 20.57 8.46 -4.63
C PRO A 201 19.37 7.73 -4.00
N ASP A 202 19.63 6.88 -3.00
CA ASP A 202 18.61 6.19 -2.22
C ASP A 202 17.68 7.18 -1.52
N GLN A 203 18.27 8.23 -0.93
CA GLN A 203 17.53 9.27 -0.24
C GLN A 203 16.65 10.07 -1.20
N GLU A 204 17.18 10.44 -2.37
CA GLU A 204 16.46 11.26 -3.35
C GLU A 204 15.23 10.54 -3.92
N ILE A 205 15.40 9.28 -4.36
CA ILE A 205 14.26 8.52 -4.90
C ILE A 205 13.26 8.21 -3.80
N MET A 206 13.71 7.80 -2.61
CA MET A 206 12.79 7.39 -1.55
C MET A 206 11.98 8.59 -1.07
N THR A 207 12.61 9.75 -0.95
CA THR A 207 11.91 11.01 -0.65
C THR A 207 10.88 11.34 -1.72
N ARG A 208 11.20 11.15 -3.01
CA ARG A 208 10.23 11.34 -4.09
C ARG A 208 9.04 10.37 -4.00
N LEU A 209 9.30 9.09 -3.71
CA LEU A 209 8.25 8.07 -3.56
C LEU A 209 7.35 8.36 -2.34
N LEU A 210 7.94 8.79 -1.21
CA LEU A 210 7.18 9.14 -0.01
C LEU A 210 6.38 10.43 -0.18
N ASN A 211 6.94 11.43 -0.86
CA ASN A 211 6.20 12.65 -1.21
C ASN A 211 4.97 12.32 -2.07
N PHE A 212 5.12 11.40 -3.03
CA PHE A 212 3.99 10.94 -3.83
C PHE A 212 2.94 10.18 -2.99
N GLU A 213 3.34 9.34 -2.03
CA GLU A 213 2.41 8.64 -1.12
C GLU A 213 1.65 9.64 -0.23
N ALA A 214 2.35 10.64 0.29
CA ALA A 214 1.75 11.74 1.05
C ALA A 214 0.76 12.54 0.20
N ASP A 215 1.15 12.95 -1.02
CA ASP A 215 0.29 13.72 -1.92
C ASP A 215 -0.97 12.92 -2.31
N LYS A 216 -0.82 11.63 -2.63
CA LYS A 216 -1.95 10.71 -2.90
C LYS A 216 -2.92 10.66 -1.73
N ARG A 217 -2.43 10.59 -0.50
CA ARG A 217 -3.29 10.61 0.71
C ARG A 217 -3.99 11.94 0.89
N VAL A 218 -3.29 13.06 0.74
CA VAL A 218 -3.88 14.39 0.85
C VAL A 218 -5.03 14.54 -0.15
N ILE A 219 -4.84 14.12 -1.40
CA ILE A 219 -5.88 14.17 -2.43
C ILE A 219 -7.06 13.23 -2.08
N ASN A 220 -6.79 12.01 -1.65
CA ASN A 220 -7.85 11.06 -1.28
C ASN A 220 -8.66 11.54 -0.06
N ILE A 221 -8.00 12.09 0.96
CA ILE A 221 -8.65 12.68 2.13
C ILE A 221 -9.48 13.89 1.70
N ALA A 222 -8.92 14.77 0.86
CA ALA A 222 -9.64 15.92 0.34
C ALA A 222 -10.92 15.49 -0.40
N LEU A 223 -10.83 14.55 -1.34
CA LEU A 223 -11.97 14.03 -2.10
C LEU A 223 -13.02 13.32 -1.22
N ASN A 224 -12.59 12.46 -0.29
CA ASN A 224 -13.50 11.75 0.60
C ASN A 224 -14.17 12.70 1.60
N SER A 225 -13.47 13.76 2.02
CA SER A 225 -14.03 14.78 2.90
C SER A 225 -15.12 15.64 2.24
N LEU A 226 -15.20 15.69 0.91
CA LEU A 226 -16.28 16.39 0.20
C LEU A 226 -17.64 15.74 0.45
N ASN A 227 -17.66 14.43 0.69
CA ASN A 227 -18.88 13.68 0.94
C ASN A 227 -19.34 13.79 2.41
N ASN A 228 -18.49 14.31 3.31
CA ASN A 228 -18.74 14.38 4.75
C ASN A 228 -18.75 15.85 5.23
N PRO A 229 -19.93 16.45 5.46
CA PRO A 229 -20.04 17.88 5.81
C PRO A 229 -19.58 18.22 7.24
N ASP A 230 -19.30 17.23 8.08
CA ASP A 230 -18.97 17.44 9.51
C ASP A 230 -17.48 17.73 9.77
N LEU A 231 -16.61 17.65 8.76
CA LEU A 231 -15.17 17.88 8.90
C LEU A 231 -14.80 19.36 8.70
N THR A 232 -14.31 20.00 9.76
CA THR A 232 -13.83 21.39 9.67
C THR A 232 -12.52 21.51 8.87
N PRO A 233 -12.20 22.68 8.30
CA PRO A 233 -10.94 22.88 7.58
C PRO A 233 -9.70 22.66 8.46
N GLU A 234 -9.80 23.00 9.75
CA GLU A 234 -8.73 22.81 10.73
C GLU A 234 -8.50 21.32 11.01
N ASP A 235 -9.57 20.53 11.11
CA ASP A 235 -9.47 19.07 11.24
C ASP A 235 -8.82 18.46 10.00
N LYS A 236 -9.18 18.93 8.79
CA LYS A 236 -8.54 18.47 7.53
C LYS A 236 -7.03 18.76 7.51
N LEU A 237 -6.60 19.95 7.94
CA LEU A 237 -5.18 20.30 8.06
C LEU A 237 -4.45 19.41 9.09
N SER A 238 -5.14 18.98 10.16
CA SER A 238 -4.59 18.03 11.13
C SER A 238 -4.38 16.62 10.54
N LEU A 239 -5.06 16.27 9.45
CA LEU A 239 -4.94 14.98 8.78
C LEU A 239 -3.87 14.96 7.68
N PHE A 240 -3.52 16.12 7.12
CA PHE A 240 -2.54 16.20 6.04
C PHE A 240 -1.11 15.99 6.56
N PRO A 241 -0.33 15.06 5.97
CA PRO A 241 1.10 14.93 6.28
C PRO A 241 1.86 16.23 6.01
N SER A 242 2.89 16.55 6.80
CA SER A 242 3.67 17.79 6.64
C SER A 242 4.71 17.76 5.50
N TYR A 243 4.64 16.76 4.63
CA TYR A 243 5.58 16.51 3.53
C TYR A 243 4.81 16.28 2.22
N GLY A 244 5.47 16.54 1.08
CA GLY A 244 4.87 16.45 -0.25
C GLY A 244 5.15 17.69 -1.10
N GLN A 245 4.79 17.65 -2.38
CA GLN A 245 4.84 18.84 -3.24
C GLN A 245 3.66 19.79 -2.96
N LEU A 246 2.60 19.26 -2.32
CA LEU A 246 1.41 20.01 -1.93
C LEU A 246 1.63 20.90 -0.70
N TYR A 247 2.63 20.59 0.13
CA TYR A 247 2.99 21.40 1.29
C TYR A 247 3.86 22.61 0.89
N PRO A 248 3.67 23.82 1.46
CA PRO A 248 2.64 24.26 2.42
C PRO A 248 1.43 24.96 1.77
N THR A 249 1.59 25.50 0.55
CA THR A 249 0.63 26.45 -0.04
C THR A 249 -0.67 25.77 -0.47
N TYR A 250 -0.61 24.55 -1.00
CA TYR A 250 -1.77 23.85 -1.52
C TYR A 250 -2.59 23.15 -0.43
N HIS A 251 -2.00 22.86 0.74
CA HIS A 251 -2.74 22.28 1.87
C HIS A 251 -3.84 23.21 2.38
N ASN A 252 -3.53 24.51 2.48
CA ASN A 252 -4.53 25.50 2.88
C ASN A 252 -5.65 25.58 1.85
N GLN A 253 -5.31 25.56 0.56
CA GLN A 253 -6.30 25.63 -0.52
C GLN A 253 -7.18 24.36 -0.60
N LEU A 254 -6.58 23.17 -0.36
CA LEU A 254 -7.30 21.90 -0.33
C LEU A 254 -8.17 21.76 0.92
N SER A 255 -7.77 22.33 2.05
CA SER A 255 -8.59 22.32 3.28
C SER A 255 -9.89 23.11 3.10
N THR A 256 -9.85 24.17 2.29
CA THR A 256 -11.00 25.04 1.98
C THR A 256 -11.80 24.58 0.75
N ALA A 257 -11.36 23.53 0.06
CA ALA A 257 -12.04 23.07 -1.15
C ALA A 257 -13.36 22.38 -0.78
N GLU A 258 -14.46 22.84 -1.41
CA GLU A 258 -15.82 22.31 -1.22
C GLU A 258 -16.30 21.49 -2.43
N ASP A 259 -15.67 21.66 -3.59
CA ASP A 259 -16.05 21.00 -4.84
C ASP A 259 -14.90 20.19 -5.45
N VAL A 260 -15.25 19.10 -6.14
CA VAL A 260 -14.31 18.26 -6.90
C VAL A 260 -13.56 19.08 -7.96
N GLU A 261 -14.23 20.06 -8.58
CA GLU A 261 -13.60 20.94 -9.58
C GLU A 261 -12.53 21.84 -8.98
N GLN A 262 -12.71 22.29 -7.73
CA GLN A 262 -11.71 23.10 -7.03
C GLN A 262 -10.47 22.27 -6.71
N VAL A 263 -10.66 21.04 -6.22
CA VAL A 263 -9.57 20.08 -6.00
C VAL A 263 -8.81 19.82 -7.31
N LYS A 264 -9.54 19.61 -8.41
CA LYS A 264 -8.95 19.41 -9.74
C LYS A 264 -8.08 20.60 -10.17
N ASN A 265 -8.59 21.83 -10.05
CA ASN A 265 -7.84 23.03 -10.42
C ASN A 265 -6.56 23.18 -9.60
N ILE A 266 -6.60 22.85 -8.30
CA ILE A 266 -5.43 22.91 -7.43
C ILE A 266 -4.38 21.87 -7.84
N VAL A 267 -4.81 20.64 -8.15
CA VAL A 267 -3.92 19.55 -8.57
C VAL A 267 -3.34 19.80 -9.97
N GLU A 268 -4.08 20.44 -10.88
CA GLU A 268 -3.59 20.80 -12.23
C GLU A 268 -2.48 21.85 -12.22
N LEU A 269 -2.37 22.66 -11.16
CA LEU A 269 -1.26 23.61 -10.99
C LEU A 269 0.10 22.90 -10.83
N ILE A 270 0.08 21.62 -10.45
CA ILE A 270 1.29 20.81 -10.28
C ILE A 270 1.54 20.05 -11.58
N GLY A 271 2.66 20.36 -12.23
CA GLY A 271 2.99 19.82 -13.55
C GLY A 271 3.00 18.28 -13.61
N GLU A 272 3.41 17.60 -12.53
CA GLU A 272 3.42 16.12 -12.46
C GLU A 272 2.01 15.52 -12.34
N TYR A 273 1.05 16.23 -11.74
CA TYR A 273 -0.34 15.78 -11.58
C TYR A 273 -1.30 16.39 -12.61
N LYS A 274 -0.80 17.23 -13.52
CA LYS A 274 -1.60 17.86 -14.57
C LYS A 274 -2.28 16.84 -15.50
N GLU A 275 -1.63 15.71 -15.74
CA GLU A 275 -2.18 14.63 -16.57
C GLU A 275 -3.20 13.76 -15.82
N LEU A 276 -3.32 13.90 -14.49
CA LEU A 276 -4.22 13.11 -13.64
C LEU A 276 -5.69 13.32 -14.03
N PHE A 277 -6.06 14.56 -14.34
CA PHE A 277 -7.44 14.92 -14.68
C PHE A 277 -7.68 15.23 -16.18
N GLY A 278 -6.62 15.20 -16.99
CA GLY A 278 -6.68 15.52 -18.43
C GLY A 278 -7.30 14.40 -19.28
N ASP A 279 -6.96 13.14 -18.98
CA ASP A 279 -7.38 11.96 -19.77
C ASP A 279 -8.30 10.98 -19.01
N ALA A 280 -8.33 11.02 -17.67
CA ALA A 280 -9.08 10.06 -16.86
C ALA A 280 -10.61 10.26 -16.92
N LEU A 281 -11.07 11.52 -17.00
CA LEU A 281 -12.50 11.84 -16.91
C LEU A 281 -13.22 11.92 -18.26
N SER A 282 -12.49 12.18 -19.35
CA SER A 282 -13.05 12.40 -20.70
C SER A 282 -13.46 11.10 -21.40
N SER A 283 -12.88 9.96 -21.00
CA SER A 283 -13.06 8.66 -21.66
C SER A 283 -13.94 7.68 -20.88
N GLY A 284 -14.35 8.00 -19.65
CA GLY A 284 -15.11 7.11 -18.76
C GLY A 284 -14.43 5.76 -18.44
N SER A 285 -13.13 5.62 -18.74
CA SER A 285 -12.42 4.33 -18.78
C SER A 285 -11.40 4.12 -17.66
N LYS A 286 -10.94 5.16 -16.96
CA LYS A 286 -9.95 5.04 -15.88
C LYS A 286 -10.33 5.86 -14.66
N ASN A 287 -10.35 5.23 -13.49
CA ASN A 287 -10.60 5.90 -12.22
C ASN A 287 -9.36 6.72 -11.82
N ILE A 288 -9.54 7.75 -10.98
CA ILE A 288 -8.43 8.55 -10.43
C ILE A 288 -7.43 7.64 -9.70
N GLU A 289 -7.95 6.63 -9.00
CA GLU A 289 -7.14 5.60 -8.32
C GLU A 289 -6.28 4.79 -9.30
N ASP A 290 -6.81 4.42 -10.47
CA ASP A 290 -6.06 3.69 -11.50
C ASP A 290 -4.88 4.53 -12.01
N TRP A 291 -5.06 5.84 -12.12
CA TRP A 291 -3.98 6.75 -12.50
C TRP A 291 -2.91 6.82 -11.42
N PHE A 292 -3.30 6.93 -10.14
CA PHE A 292 -2.34 6.89 -9.03
C PHE A 292 -1.54 5.59 -9.03
N TYR A 293 -2.19 4.45 -9.22
CA TYR A 293 -1.49 3.16 -9.31
C TYR A 293 -0.57 3.10 -10.53
N TRP A 294 -0.98 3.65 -11.67
CA TRP A 294 -0.12 3.71 -12.86
C TRP A 294 1.12 4.56 -12.62
N LEU A 295 0.98 5.75 -12.03
CA LEU A 295 2.11 6.63 -11.74
C LEU A 295 3.04 6.02 -10.69
N GLU A 296 2.47 5.40 -9.65
CA GLU A 296 3.22 4.65 -8.63
C GLU A 296 4.11 3.58 -9.28
N MET A 297 3.56 2.82 -10.23
CA MET A 297 4.31 1.80 -10.97
C MET A 297 5.38 2.39 -11.89
N GLN A 298 5.17 3.57 -12.50
CA GLN A 298 6.21 4.25 -13.28
C GLN A 298 7.40 4.66 -12.41
N TYR A 299 7.16 5.20 -11.22
CA TYR A 299 8.24 5.53 -10.29
C TYR A 299 8.97 4.28 -9.80
N ASN A 300 8.24 3.21 -9.48
CA ASN A 300 8.85 1.93 -9.10
C ASN A 300 9.70 1.34 -10.23
N LYS A 301 9.25 1.46 -11.49
CA LYS A 301 10.04 1.05 -12.66
C LYS A 301 11.33 1.86 -12.80
N GLN A 302 11.25 3.18 -12.59
CA GLN A 302 12.43 4.05 -12.61
C GLN A 302 13.40 3.70 -11.47
N ALA A 303 12.91 3.35 -10.28
CA ALA A 303 13.74 2.94 -9.14
C ALA A 303 14.61 1.71 -9.46
N PHE A 304 14.14 0.78 -10.30
CA PHE A 304 14.93 -0.37 -10.73
C PHE A 304 16.10 -0.04 -11.68
N THR A 305 16.11 1.13 -12.30
CA THR A 305 17.19 1.53 -13.23
C THR A 305 18.49 1.88 -12.52
N GLN A 306 18.42 2.25 -11.24
CA GLN A 306 19.58 2.48 -10.41
C GLN A 306 20.12 1.16 -9.85
N GLN A 307 21.38 1.16 -9.43
CA GLN A 307 22.11 0.00 -8.93
C GLN A 307 22.74 0.34 -7.58
N PHE A 308 22.88 -0.66 -6.69
CA PHE A 308 23.38 -0.48 -5.32
C PHE A 308 22.41 0.31 -4.43
N THR A 309 21.11 0.00 -4.55
CA THR A 309 20.04 0.73 -3.88
C THR A 309 19.14 -0.21 -3.07
N LEU A 310 18.83 0.16 -1.82
CA LEU A 310 17.90 -0.62 -0.97
C LEU A 310 16.45 -0.49 -1.43
N LEU A 311 16.15 0.54 -2.23
CA LEU A 311 14.81 0.85 -2.73
C LEU A 311 14.28 -0.19 -3.71
N THR A 312 15.16 -1.02 -4.29
CA THR A 312 14.74 -2.15 -5.11
C THR A 312 13.76 -3.05 -4.37
N VAL A 313 13.90 -3.17 -3.03
CA VAL A 313 13.00 -3.95 -2.19
C VAL A 313 11.60 -3.32 -2.12
N TRP A 314 11.52 -2.01 -1.90
CA TRP A 314 10.26 -1.26 -1.89
C TRP A 314 9.56 -1.33 -3.25
N ALA A 315 10.30 -1.02 -4.31
CA ALA A 315 9.78 -1.02 -5.67
C ALA A 315 9.30 -2.42 -6.09
N TRP A 316 10.01 -3.48 -5.69
CA TRP A 316 9.59 -4.86 -5.91
C TRP A 316 8.33 -5.21 -5.15
N LEU A 317 8.26 -4.89 -3.85
CA LEU A 317 7.09 -5.19 -3.03
C LEU A 317 5.83 -4.54 -3.62
N ARG A 318 5.88 -3.23 -3.88
CA ARG A 318 4.75 -2.49 -4.46
C ARG A 318 4.36 -2.99 -5.85
N SER A 319 5.35 -3.33 -6.69
CA SER A 319 5.07 -3.91 -8.01
C SER A 319 4.40 -5.28 -7.90
N LYS A 320 4.83 -6.11 -6.95
CA LYS A 320 4.26 -7.44 -6.74
C LYS A 320 2.86 -7.36 -6.15
N GLU A 321 2.58 -6.42 -5.26
CA GLU A 321 1.22 -6.14 -4.78
C GLU A 321 0.28 -5.75 -5.92
N GLN A 322 0.73 -4.86 -6.81
CA GLN A 322 -0.07 -4.48 -7.97
C GLN A 322 -0.31 -5.66 -8.91
N GLU A 323 0.68 -6.54 -9.08
CA GLU A 323 0.50 -7.77 -9.85
C GLU A 323 -0.53 -8.71 -9.21
N VAL A 324 -0.52 -8.89 -7.89
CA VAL A 324 -1.54 -9.68 -7.19
C VAL A 324 -2.93 -9.06 -7.43
N ARG A 325 -3.06 -7.73 -7.32
CA ARG A 325 -4.33 -7.01 -7.60
C ARG A 325 -4.81 -7.21 -9.03
N ASN A 326 -3.90 -7.15 -10.01
CA ASN A 326 -4.23 -7.38 -11.40
C ASN A 326 -4.72 -8.82 -11.63
N ILE A 327 -4.03 -9.82 -11.04
CA ILE A 327 -4.43 -11.23 -11.18
C ILE A 327 -5.79 -11.46 -10.53
N THR A 328 -6.06 -10.88 -9.35
CA THR A 328 -7.36 -11.02 -8.68
C THR A 328 -8.47 -10.35 -9.48
N TRP A 329 -8.23 -9.18 -10.06
CA TRP A 329 -9.19 -8.50 -10.94
C TRP A 329 -9.55 -9.38 -12.15
N ILE A 330 -8.55 -9.93 -12.85
CA ILE A 330 -8.76 -10.82 -13.99
C ILE A 330 -9.53 -12.07 -13.54
N ALA A 331 -9.18 -12.66 -12.40
CA ALA A 331 -9.86 -13.83 -11.86
C ALA A 331 -11.33 -13.54 -11.52
N GLU A 332 -11.64 -12.36 -10.96
CA GLU A 332 -13.02 -11.92 -10.68
C GLU A 332 -13.82 -11.70 -11.97
N CYS A 333 -13.24 -11.01 -12.96
CA CYS A 333 -13.87 -10.83 -14.27
C CYS A 333 -14.21 -12.17 -14.94
N ILE A 334 -13.32 -13.16 -14.86
CA ILE A 334 -13.54 -14.50 -15.41
C ILE A 334 -14.60 -15.25 -14.60
N ALA A 335 -14.51 -15.25 -13.27
CA ALA A 335 -15.47 -15.94 -12.40
C ALA A 335 -16.90 -15.39 -12.54
N GLN A 336 -17.04 -14.08 -12.76
CA GLN A 336 -18.34 -13.42 -12.96
C GLN A 336 -18.81 -13.41 -14.42
N ASN A 337 -18.02 -13.93 -15.36
CA ASN A 337 -18.26 -13.86 -16.81
C ASN A 337 -18.46 -12.42 -17.35
N GLN A 338 -17.84 -11.42 -16.71
CA GLN A 338 -17.91 -10.01 -17.09
C GLN A 338 -16.58 -9.55 -17.72
N LYS A 339 -16.36 -9.86 -19.00
CA LYS A 339 -15.11 -9.54 -19.70
C LYS A 339 -15.01 -8.09 -20.21
N ASN A 340 -16.05 -7.27 -20.06
CA ASN A 340 -16.10 -5.91 -20.63
C ASN A 340 -15.02 -4.95 -20.08
N ARG A 341 -14.51 -5.20 -18.87
CA ARG A 341 -13.47 -4.40 -18.20
C ARG A 341 -12.24 -5.24 -17.80
N ILE A 342 -12.05 -6.40 -18.44
CA ILE A 342 -10.95 -7.30 -18.11
C ILE A 342 -9.59 -6.66 -18.41
N ASP A 343 -9.53 -5.77 -19.40
CA ASP A 343 -8.32 -5.07 -19.82
C ASP A 343 -7.93 -3.88 -18.90
N ASN A 344 -8.72 -3.60 -17.86
CA ASN A 344 -8.43 -2.55 -16.88
C ASN A 344 -7.37 -2.98 -15.83
N TYR A 345 -6.36 -3.74 -16.25
CA TYR A 345 -5.20 -4.05 -15.41
C TYR A 345 -4.06 -3.06 -15.67
N ILE A 346 -3.19 -2.87 -14.68
CA ILE A 346 -2.07 -1.93 -14.77
C ILE A 346 -0.80 -2.73 -15.03
N ALA A 347 -0.37 -2.79 -16.28
CA ALA A 347 0.89 -3.42 -16.68
C ALA A 347 1.94 -2.35 -17.04
N VAL A 348 3.07 -2.36 -16.33
CA VAL A 348 4.18 -1.39 -16.52
C VAL A 348 5.49 -2.08 -16.94
N TYR A 349 5.58 -3.41 -16.77
CA TYR A 349 6.78 -4.21 -17.02
C TYR A 349 6.78 -4.95 -18.36
#